data_AF-A0A7S1BW93-F1
#
_entry.id   AF-A0A7S1BW93-F1
#
_cell.length_a   1.000
_cell.length_b   1.000
_cell.length_c   1.000
_cell.angle_alpha   90.00
_cell.angle_beta   90.00
_cell.angle_gamma   90.00
#
_symmetry.space_group_name_H-M   'P 1'
#
loop_
_entity.id
_entity.type
_entity.pdbx_description
1 polymer ?
#
loop_
_entity_poly.entity_id
_entity_poly.type
_entity_poly.pdbx_seq_one_letter_code
_entity_poly.pdbx_strand_id
1 'polypeptide(L)'
;MKVLTNARNLTLHFRKIHSRSSPSLPIDRRSLFRPVPPIPKRNNSTSDPDPGRQNLVLLEIDAATKVATITLNSPQTLNALSLDLGREFGAVTERLARLMRPDLDGSVADCREINAVVLAGAGRAFSSGGDLSWLRSRGPDDGAREGRRTKYPHVNADVMDAFYSLILRPVREILPVPVIA
;
A
#
# COMPACT_ATOMS: atom_id res chain seq x y z
N MET A 1 63.69 -63.73 -7.41
CA MET A 1 62.78 -64.61 -8.19
C MET A 1 61.37 -64.44 -7.62
N LYS A 2 60.45 -63.88 -8.44
CA LYS A 2 58.96 -63.88 -8.38
C LYS A 2 58.22 -63.34 -7.12
N VAL A 3 57.56 -62.17 -7.18
CA VAL A 3 56.19 -61.78 -7.64
C VAL A 3 55.08 -61.98 -6.58
N LEU A 4 54.33 -60.90 -6.26
CA LEU A 4 52.84 -60.75 -6.28
C LEU A 4 52.38 -59.72 -5.20
N THR A 5 52.07 -58.47 -5.53
CA THR A 5 50.77 -57.92 -6.01
C THR A 5 49.69 -57.84 -4.93
N ASN A 6 49.32 -56.63 -4.47
CA ASN A 6 47.94 -56.09 -4.58
C ASN A 6 47.84 -54.65 -4.01
N ALA A 7 47.96 -53.64 -4.89
CA ALA A 7 47.49 -52.28 -4.59
C ALA A 7 46.10 -52.13 -5.22
N ARG A 8 45.05 -52.12 -4.40
CA ARG A 8 43.68 -51.91 -4.87
C ARG A 8 43.42 -50.42 -5.05
N ASN A 9 43.04 -50.09 -6.29
CA ASN A 9 42.55 -48.82 -6.80
C ASN A 9 41.52 -48.13 -5.89
N LEU A 10 41.75 -46.86 -5.57
CA LEU A 10 40.73 -45.93 -5.08
C LEU A 10 40.56 -44.82 -6.13
N THR A 11 39.70 -45.09 -7.11
CA THR A 11 39.27 -44.12 -8.12
C THR A 11 38.28 -43.14 -7.50
N LEU A 12 38.68 -41.88 -7.30
CA LEU A 12 37.76 -40.79 -6.96
C LEU A 12 36.75 -40.56 -8.10
N HIS A 13 35.47 -40.82 -7.84
CA HIS A 13 34.37 -40.41 -8.71
C HIS A 13 33.95 -38.96 -8.40
N PHE A 14 34.45 -38.00 -9.19
CA PHE A 14 33.89 -36.66 -9.24
C PHE A 14 32.54 -36.69 -9.99
N ARG A 15 31.42 -36.58 -9.26
CA ARG A 15 30.09 -36.36 -9.86
C ARG A 15 29.94 -34.89 -10.26
N LYS A 16 29.74 -34.68 -11.57
CA LYS A 16 29.44 -33.40 -12.23
C LYS A 16 28.04 -32.92 -11.81
N ILE A 17 27.97 -31.80 -11.07
CA ILE A 17 26.70 -31.12 -10.73
C ILE A 17 26.15 -30.49 -12.01
N HIS A 18 24.98 -30.97 -12.47
CA HIS A 18 24.25 -30.36 -13.58
C HIS A 18 23.33 -29.26 -13.03
N SER A 19 23.49 -28.02 -13.52
CA SER A 19 22.56 -26.91 -13.23
C SER A 19 21.22 -27.18 -13.89
N ARG A 20 20.14 -27.30 -13.12
CA ARG A 20 18.78 -27.31 -13.63
C ARG A 20 18.31 -25.87 -13.81
N SER A 21 18.34 -25.36 -15.04
CA SER A 21 17.60 -24.16 -15.44
C SER A 21 16.12 -24.52 -15.59
N SER A 22 15.27 -23.98 -14.73
CA SER A 22 13.81 -24.04 -14.91
C SER A 22 13.39 -23.04 -15.99
N PRO A 23 12.56 -23.42 -16.98
CA PRO A 23 12.03 -22.47 -17.94
C PRO A 23 10.92 -21.63 -17.27
N SER A 24 11.12 -20.31 -17.19
CA SER A 24 10.10 -19.36 -16.75
C SER A 24 9.01 -19.22 -17.80
N LEU A 25 7.76 -19.51 -17.43
CA LEU A 25 6.61 -19.21 -18.28
C LEU A 25 6.45 -17.68 -18.42
N PRO A 26 6.06 -17.16 -19.59
CA PRO A 26 5.83 -15.73 -19.78
C PRO A 26 4.63 -15.28 -18.94
N ILE A 27 4.86 -14.32 -18.05
CA ILE A 27 3.82 -13.68 -17.24
C ILE A 27 3.02 -12.75 -18.16
N ASP A 28 1.82 -13.17 -18.55
CA ASP A 28 0.87 -12.31 -19.26
C ASP A 28 0.34 -11.23 -18.29
N ARG A 29 0.88 -10.01 -18.41
CA ARG A 29 0.51 -8.85 -17.59
C ARG A 29 -0.96 -8.43 -17.74
N ARG A 30 -1.68 -8.90 -18.77
CA ARG A 30 -3.11 -8.59 -18.96
C ARG A 30 -4.02 -9.46 -18.09
N SER A 31 -3.53 -10.58 -17.56
CA SER A 31 -4.28 -11.50 -16.71
C SER A 31 -4.33 -11.12 -15.21
N LEU A 32 -3.58 -10.09 -14.81
CA LEU A 32 -3.44 -9.65 -13.42
C LEU A 32 -4.63 -8.84 -12.89
N PHE A 33 -5.53 -8.38 -13.78
CA PHE A 33 -6.75 -7.69 -13.37
C PHE A 33 -7.89 -8.70 -13.22
N ARG A 34 -7.84 -9.49 -12.15
CA ARG A 34 -9.07 -10.08 -11.61
C ARG A 34 -9.85 -8.98 -10.90
N PRO A 35 -11.17 -8.87 -11.10
CA PRO A 35 -11.97 -7.92 -10.33
C PRO A 35 -11.79 -8.23 -8.84
N VAL A 36 -11.34 -7.21 -8.09
CA VAL A 36 -11.14 -7.29 -6.65
C VAL A 36 -12.46 -7.72 -6.00
N PRO A 37 -12.50 -8.79 -5.19
CA PRO A 37 -13.71 -9.13 -4.47
C PRO A 37 -14.09 -7.94 -3.57
N PRO A 38 -15.37 -7.56 -3.51
CA PRO A 38 -15.79 -6.40 -2.75
C PRO A 38 -15.28 -6.55 -1.31
N ILE A 39 -14.43 -5.61 -0.87
CA ILE A 39 -14.02 -5.51 0.53
C ILE A 39 -15.32 -5.46 1.32
N PRO A 40 -15.56 -6.40 2.26
CA PRO A 40 -16.78 -6.40 3.03
C PRO A 40 -16.91 -5.02 3.68
N LYS A 41 -17.95 -4.28 3.27
CA LYS A 41 -18.34 -3.06 3.94
C LYS A 41 -18.52 -3.45 5.39
N ARG A 42 -17.72 -2.88 6.30
CA ARG A 42 -18.07 -2.93 7.71
C ARG A 42 -19.48 -2.37 7.79
N ASN A 43 -20.39 -3.16 8.36
CA ASN A 43 -21.77 -2.78 8.61
C ASN A 43 -21.76 -1.67 9.67
N ASN A 44 -21.33 -0.47 9.28
CA ASN A 44 -21.72 0.74 9.96
C ASN A 44 -22.75 1.36 9.01
N SER A 45 -23.99 1.32 9.46
CA SER A 45 -25.16 1.92 8.85
C SER A 45 -24.90 3.36 8.39
N THR A 46 -25.71 3.74 7.40
CA THR A 46 -26.09 5.09 6.94
C THR A 46 -25.10 5.87 6.07
N SER A 47 -25.53 6.03 4.81
CA SER A 47 -25.16 7.04 3.83
C SER A 47 -25.74 8.41 4.20
N ASP A 48 -25.42 8.88 5.40
CA ASP A 48 -25.59 10.28 5.81
C ASP A 48 -24.23 10.76 6.32
N PRO A 49 -23.83 12.02 6.06
CA PRO A 49 -22.67 12.61 6.70
C PRO A 49 -22.95 12.66 8.21
N ASP A 50 -22.36 11.75 8.99
CA ASP A 50 -22.41 11.75 10.45
C ASP A 50 -21.86 13.09 10.95
N PRO A 51 -22.69 13.97 11.53
CA PRO A 51 -22.29 15.32 11.92
C PRO A 51 -21.27 15.35 13.07
N GLY A 52 -20.83 14.20 13.58
CA GLY A 52 -19.75 14.06 14.57
C GLY A 52 -18.46 13.42 14.06
N ARG A 53 -18.37 12.99 12.79
CA ARG A 53 -17.16 12.32 12.27
C ARG A 53 -16.05 13.35 12.01
N GLN A 54 -14.95 13.26 12.76
CA GLN A 54 -13.77 14.10 12.52
C GLN A 54 -13.08 13.71 11.20
N ASN A 55 -12.64 14.72 10.45
CA ASN A 55 -11.80 14.53 9.27
C ASN A 55 -10.42 13.99 9.71
N LEU A 56 -10.05 12.83 9.17
CA LEU A 56 -8.76 12.18 9.42
C LEU A 56 -7.65 12.75 8.53
N VAL A 57 -7.99 13.55 7.52
CA VAL A 57 -7.03 14.22 6.64
C VAL A 57 -7.47 15.66 6.39
N LEU A 58 -6.59 16.62 6.68
CA LEU A 58 -6.82 18.04 6.45
C LEU A 58 -6.02 18.51 5.23
N LEU A 59 -6.56 19.47 4.48
CA LEU A 59 -5.90 20.09 3.34
C LEU A 59 -5.91 21.60 3.50
N GLU A 60 -4.73 22.20 3.49
CA GLU A 60 -4.53 23.64 3.47
C GLU A 60 -3.73 24.03 2.22
N ILE A 61 -4.08 25.12 1.57
CA ILE A 61 -3.38 25.63 0.38
C ILE A 61 -3.01 27.07 0.64
N ASP A 62 -1.71 27.36 0.69
CA ASP A 62 -1.20 28.71 0.80
C ASP A 62 -1.06 29.31 -0.61
N ALA A 63 -1.91 30.29 -0.92
CA ALA A 63 -1.90 30.97 -2.21
C ALA A 63 -0.67 31.86 -2.43
N ALA A 64 -0.01 32.33 -1.37
CA ALA A 64 1.18 33.17 -1.48
C ALA A 64 2.42 32.35 -1.79
N THR A 65 2.59 31.21 -1.11
CA THR A 65 3.75 30.32 -1.32
C THR A 65 3.51 29.25 -2.39
N LYS A 66 2.25 29.04 -2.80
CA LYS A 66 1.82 27.97 -3.71
C LYS A 66 2.16 26.58 -3.17
N VAL A 67 2.13 26.42 -1.85
CA VAL A 67 2.37 25.14 -1.16
C VAL A 67 1.06 24.60 -0.61
N ALA A 68 0.77 23.34 -0.86
CA ALA A 68 -0.33 22.63 -0.24
C ALA A 68 0.18 21.75 0.92
N THR A 69 -0.49 21.78 2.06
CA THR A 69 -0.18 20.93 3.22
C THR A 69 -1.31 19.92 3.42
N ILE A 70 -0.99 18.64 3.35
CA ILE A 70 -1.90 17.54 3.71
C ILE A 70 -1.50 17.05 5.11
N THR A 71 -2.42 17.18 6.07
CA THR A 71 -2.16 16.79 7.46
C THR A 71 -2.93 15.53 7.82
N LEU A 72 -2.22 14.47 8.23
CA LEU A 72 -2.82 13.29 8.86
C LEU A 72 -3.32 13.67 10.26
N ASN A 73 -4.63 13.54 10.50
CA ASN A 73 -5.31 14.08 11.67
C ASN A 73 -5.98 13.00 12.52
N SER A 74 -5.17 12.08 13.04
CA SER A 74 -5.57 11.13 14.08
C SER A 74 -4.54 11.12 15.21
N PRO A 75 -4.31 12.26 15.90
CA PRO A 75 -3.23 12.40 16.87
C PRO A 75 -3.35 11.43 18.05
N GLN A 76 -4.56 10.99 18.39
CA GLN A 76 -4.83 10.01 19.46
C GLN A 76 -4.25 8.63 19.12
N THR A 77 -4.16 8.29 17.83
CA THR A 77 -3.58 7.03 17.33
C THR A 77 -2.16 7.22 16.79
N LEU A 78 -1.55 8.39 16.98
CA LEU A 78 -0.29 8.79 16.34
C LEU A 78 -0.36 8.69 14.81
N ASN A 79 -1.51 9.04 14.23
CA ASN A 79 -1.76 9.01 12.80
C ASN A 79 -1.50 7.61 12.20
N ALA A 80 -2.02 6.58 12.87
CA ALA A 80 -1.96 5.21 12.37
C ALA A 80 -2.73 5.09 11.04
N LEU A 81 -2.10 4.46 10.05
CA LEU A 81 -2.66 4.25 8.71
C LEU A 81 -3.76 3.18 8.76
N SER A 82 -4.95 3.62 9.16
CA SER A 82 -6.18 2.83 9.08
C SER A 82 -6.76 2.87 7.67
N LEU A 83 -7.69 1.97 7.36
CA LEU A 83 -8.38 1.95 6.07
C LEU A 83 -9.18 3.24 5.83
N ASP A 84 -9.79 3.80 6.89
CA ASP A 84 -10.57 5.03 6.77
C ASP A 84 -9.67 6.24 6.49
N LEU A 85 -8.53 6.34 7.19
CA LEU A 85 -7.53 7.38 6.91
C LEU A 85 -7.00 7.25 5.48
N GLY A 86 -6.69 6.04 5.02
CA GLY A 86 -6.20 5.84 3.65
C GLY A 86 -7.21 6.21 2.57
N ARG A 87 -8.50 5.94 2.79
CA ARG A 87 -9.58 6.37 1.88
C ARG A 87 -9.69 7.88 1.82
N GLU A 88 -9.66 8.54 2.97
CA GLU A 88 -9.75 10.01 3.05
C GLU A 88 -8.53 10.67 2.43
N PHE A 89 -7.33 10.12 2.68
CA PHE A 89 -6.09 10.56 2.07
C PHE A 89 -6.12 10.48 0.54
N GLY A 90 -6.57 9.34 0.00
CA GLY A 90 -6.77 9.16 -1.45
C GLY A 90 -7.73 10.21 -2.02
N ALA A 91 -8.89 10.42 -1.39
CA ALA A 91 -9.88 11.39 -1.83
C ALA A 91 -9.35 12.84 -1.80
N VAL A 92 -8.64 13.23 -0.73
CA VAL A 92 -8.00 14.55 -0.61
C VAL A 92 -6.94 14.74 -1.70
N THR A 93 -6.15 13.70 -1.99
CA THR A 93 -5.08 13.77 -2.99
C THR A 93 -5.62 13.86 -4.41
N GLU A 94 -6.67 13.09 -4.73
CA GLU A 94 -7.38 13.18 -6.01
C GLU A 94 -8.04 14.55 -6.20
N ARG A 95 -8.61 15.12 -5.14
CA ARG A 95 -9.15 16.48 -5.16
C ARG A 95 -8.04 17.49 -5.42
N LEU A 96 -6.91 17.38 -4.72
CA LEU A 96 -5.77 18.27 -4.90
C LEU A 96 -5.21 18.20 -6.33
N ALA A 97 -5.04 16.99 -6.87
CA ALA A 97 -4.55 16.82 -8.24
C ALA A 97 -5.51 17.39 -9.30
N ARG A 98 -6.83 17.32 -9.07
CA ARG A 98 -7.82 17.99 -9.94
C ARG A 98 -7.69 19.50 -9.90
N LEU A 99 -7.50 20.09 -8.72
CA LEU A 99 -7.28 21.54 -8.59
C LEU A 99 -6.01 22.00 -9.33
N MET A 100 -5.04 21.12 -9.56
CA MET A 100 -3.79 21.45 -10.25
C MET A 100 -3.84 21.25 -11.78
N ARG A 101 -4.88 20.60 -12.30
CA ARG A 101 -4.98 20.21 -13.71
C ARG A 101 -6.13 20.93 -14.43
N PRO A 102 -5.85 21.95 -15.26
CA PRO A 102 -6.87 22.66 -16.03
C PRO A 102 -7.49 21.86 -17.19
N ASP A 103 -6.93 20.69 -17.49
CA ASP A 103 -7.14 19.95 -18.74
C ASP A 103 -8.12 18.77 -18.64
N LEU A 104 -8.61 18.40 -17.45
CA LEU A 104 -9.43 17.18 -17.27
C LEU A 104 -10.95 17.40 -17.26
N ASP A 105 -11.44 18.58 -16.90
CA ASP A 105 -12.88 18.89 -16.80
C ASP A 105 -13.28 20.22 -17.45
N GLY A 106 -12.35 20.91 -18.11
CA GLY A 106 -12.60 22.13 -18.90
C GLY A 106 -13.00 23.36 -18.08
N SER A 107 -13.07 23.25 -16.76
CA SER A 107 -13.38 24.37 -15.86
C SER A 107 -12.08 24.97 -15.31
N VAL A 108 -11.54 25.94 -16.04
CA VAL A 108 -10.33 26.69 -15.64
C VAL A 108 -10.55 27.51 -14.36
N ALA A 109 -11.80 27.71 -13.94
CA ALA A 109 -12.18 28.65 -12.88
C ALA A 109 -11.63 28.29 -11.49
N ASP A 110 -11.37 27.01 -11.20
CA ASP A 110 -10.93 26.55 -9.87
C ASP A 110 -9.48 26.05 -9.84
N CYS A 111 -8.73 26.26 -10.92
CA CYS A 111 -7.35 25.82 -11.01
C CYS A 111 -6.46 26.61 -10.04
N ARG A 112 -5.65 25.89 -9.28
CA ARG A 112 -4.68 26.43 -8.33
C ARG A 112 -3.29 26.09 -8.81
N GLU A 113 -2.45 27.12 -8.90
CA GLU A 113 -1.03 26.94 -9.10
C GLU A 113 -0.41 26.46 -7.78
N ILE A 114 0.07 25.23 -7.76
CA ILE A 114 0.68 24.58 -6.60
C ILE A 114 2.02 24.02 -7.04
N ASN A 115 3.08 24.39 -6.34
CA ASN A 115 4.46 24.05 -6.70
C ASN A 115 4.99 22.85 -5.91
N ALA A 116 4.45 22.59 -4.73
CA ALA A 116 4.85 21.49 -3.86
C ALA A 116 3.72 21.08 -2.91
N VAL A 117 3.77 19.84 -2.46
CA VAL A 117 2.91 19.31 -1.40
C VAL A 117 3.76 18.92 -0.20
N VAL A 118 3.36 19.34 1.00
CA VAL A 118 3.94 18.92 2.27
C VAL A 118 2.98 17.94 2.94
N LEU A 119 3.49 16.79 3.35
CA LEU A 119 2.79 15.86 4.23
C LEU A 119 3.18 16.18 5.68
N ALA A 120 2.18 16.28 6.54
CA ALA A 120 2.38 16.53 7.96
C ALA A 120 1.54 15.55 8.79
N GLY A 121 1.95 15.32 10.03
CA GLY A 121 1.11 14.65 11.03
C GLY A 121 0.67 15.62 12.09
N ALA A 122 -0.62 15.63 12.43
CA ALA A 122 -1.14 16.40 13.55
C ALA A 122 -0.62 15.83 14.87
N GLY A 123 -0.40 16.71 15.84
CA GLY A 123 0.02 16.34 17.19
C GLY A 123 1.52 16.03 17.27
N ARG A 124 1.87 14.98 18.03
CA ARG A 124 3.27 14.75 18.46
C ARG A 124 4.11 13.88 17.53
N ALA A 125 3.53 13.31 16.48
CA ALA A 125 4.21 12.38 15.59
C ALA A 125 3.68 12.53 14.16
N PHE A 126 4.55 12.26 13.17
CA PHE A 126 4.13 12.21 11.77
C PHE A 126 3.13 11.07 11.53
N SER A 127 3.56 9.81 11.69
CA SER A 127 2.73 8.61 11.64
C SER A 127 3.39 7.47 12.40
N SER A 128 2.59 6.61 13.05
CA SER A 128 3.05 5.36 13.64
C SER A 128 3.06 4.17 12.67
N GLY A 129 2.77 4.38 11.39
CA GLY A 129 2.64 3.32 10.39
C GLY A 129 1.28 2.62 10.43
N GLY A 130 1.23 1.34 10.03
CA GLY A 130 -0.03 0.60 9.89
C GLY A 130 -0.82 0.43 11.19
N ASP A 131 -2.14 0.44 11.09
CA ASP A 131 -3.03 0.12 12.22
C ASP A 131 -2.82 -1.33 12.68
N LEU A 132 -2.24 -1.50 13.88
CA LEU A 132 -1.93 -2.82 14.44
C LEU A 132 -3.19 -3.65 14.73
N SER A 133 -4.31 -3.02 15.06
CA SER A 133 -5.57 -3.73 15.31
C SER A 133 -6.12 -4.29 14.01
N TRP A 134 -6.03 -3.53 12.92
CA TRP A 134 -6.36 -4.00 11.58
C TRP A 134 -5.41 -5.11 11.14
N LEU A 135 -4.10 -4.95 11.33
CA LEU A 135 -3.11 -5.96 10.95
C LEU A 135 -3.29 -7.27 11.73
N ARG A 136 -3.56 -7.19 13.04
CA ARG A 136 -3.83 -8.36 13.89
C ARG A 136 -5.11 -9.10 13.48
N SER A 137 -6.13 -8.39 13.00
CA SER A 137 -7.35 -9.02 12.48
C SER A 137 -7.11 -9.88 11.23
N ARG A 138 -5.94 -9.76 10.59
CA ARG A 138 -5.53 -10.48 9.38
C ARG A 138 -4.58 -11.65 9.64
N GLY A 139 -4.10 -11.81 10.88
CA GLY A 139 -3.19 -12.89 11.25
C GLY A 139 -3.83 -14.29 11.13
N PRO A 140 -3.01 -15.35 11.06
CA PRO A 140 -3.51 -16.72 11.08
C PRO A 140 -4.31 -16.99 12.37
N ASP A 141 -5.29 -17.88 12.26
CA ASP A 141 -6.21 -18.23 13.35
C ASP A 141 -5.43 -18.88 14.51
N ASP A 142 -5.41 -18.23 15.68
CA ASP A 142 -4.98 -18.82 16.95
C ASP A 142 -6.10 -19.66 17.62
N GLY A 143 -7.22 -19.87 16.92
CA GLY A 143 -8.16 -20.97 17.21
C GLY A 143 -9.33 -20.66 18.13
N ALA A 144 -9.89 -19.44 18.13
CA ALA A 144 -10.98 -19.14 19.09
C ALA A 144 -12.26 -18.45 18.59
N ARG A 145 -12.34 -17.81 17.41
CA ARG A 145 -13.60 -17.10 17.04
C ARG A 145 -13.91 -17.10 15.54
N GLU A 146 -15.01 -17.77 15.21
CA GLU A 146 -15.71 -17.74 13.92
C GLU A 146 -16.02 -16.29 13.52
N GLY A 147 -15.33 -15.79 12.49
CA GLY A 147 -15.52 -14.41 12.04
C GLY A 147 -14.43 -13.91 11.09
N ARG A 148 -14.50 -14.33 9.82
CA ARG A 148 -13.77 -13.78 8.67
C ARG A 148 -12.28 -13.47 8.91
N ARG A 149 -11.50 -14.50 9.25
CA ARG A 149 -10.03 -14.49 9.16
C ARG A 149 -9.61 -15.03 7.79
N THR A 150 -8.75 -14.33 7.07
CA THR A 150 -8.27 -14.77 5.74
C THR A 150 -7.28 -15.90 5.91
N LYS A 151 -7.77 -17.14 5.87
CA LYS A 151 -6.98 -18.40 5.94
C LYS A 151 -5.90 -18.52 4.85
N TYR A 152 -5.99 -17.71 3.80
CA TYR A 152 -5.18 -17.83 2.60
C TYR A 152 -4.21 -16.64 2.43
N PRO A 153 -2.89 -16.87 2.41
CA PRO A 153 -1.89 -15.80 2.28
C PRO A 153 -2.05 -14.90 1.05
N HIS A 154 -2.55 -15.43 -0.08
CA HIS A 154 -2.76 -14.65 -1.30
C HIS A 154 -3.88 -13.61 -1.16
N VAL A 155 -4.96 -13.92 -0.44
CA VAL A 155 -6.04 -12.95 -0.18
C VAL A 155 -5.53 -11.81 0.70
N ASN A 156 -4.61 -12.10 1.63
CA ASN A 156 -3.97 -11.06 2.42
C ASN A 156 -3.04 -10.18 1.56
N ALA A 157 -2.34 -10.77 0.58
CA ALA A 157 -1.52 -9.99 -0.36
C ALA A 157 -2.37 -9.01 -1.18
N ASP A 158 -3.49 -9.45 -1.75
CA ASP A 158 -4.40 -8.59 -2.53
C ASP A 158 -4.97 -7.43 -1.68
N VAL A 159 -5.32 -7.73 -0.43
CA VAL A 159 -5.81 -6.73 0.54
C VAL A 159 -4.72 -5.73 0.88
N MET A 160 -3.49 -6.19 1.11
CA MET A 160 -2.36 -5.32 1.43
C MET A 160 -1.99 -4.46 0.23
N ASP A 161 -2.02 -5.00 -0.99
CA ASP A 161 -1.79 -4.24 -2.22
C ASP A 161 -2.83 -3.13 -2.40
N ALA A 162 -4.11 -3.46 -2.21
CA ALA A 162 -5.19 -2.47 -2.24
C ALA A 162 -5.01 -1.39 -1.15
N PHE A 163 -4.58 -1.78 0.04
CA PHE A 163 -4.31 -0.84 1.13
C PHE A 163 -3.13 0.10 0.82
N TYR A 164 -1.99 -0.44 0.37
CA TYR A 164 -0.85 0.38 -0.02
C TYR A 164 -1.17 1.28 -1.22
N SER A 165 -2.04 0.81 -2.12
CA SER A 165 -2.52 1.61 -3.24
C SER A 165 -3.26 2.88 -2.80
N LEU A 166 -3.90 2.89 -1.63
CA LEU A 166 -4.57 4.08 -1.09
C LEU A 166 -3.60 5.16 -0.60
N ILE A 167 -2.36 4.80 -0.25
CA ILE A 167 -1.38 5.73 0.34
C ILE A 167 -0.25 6.06 -0.62
N LEU A 168 0.33 5.04 -1.27
CA LEU A 168 1.53 5.20 -2.08
C LEU A 168 1.23 5.71 -3.48
N ARG A 169 0.16 5.23 -4.13
CA ARG A 169 -0.18 5.67 -5.49
C ARG A 169 -0.56 7.15 -5.55
N PRO A 170 -1.34 7.71 -4.60
CA PRO A 170 -1.65 9.13 -4.64
C PRO A 170 -0.40 10.02 -4.61
N VAL A 171 0.58 9.66 -3.77
CA VAL A 171 1.84 10.39 -3.66
C VAL A 171 2.74 10.21 -4.89
N ARG A 172 2.76 9.00 -5.48
CA ARG A 172 3.71 8.66 -6.56
C ARG A 172 3.21 8.90 -7.98
N GLU A 173 1.90 8.78 -8.19
CA GLU A 173 1.30 8.71 -9.53
C GLU A 173 0.27 9.82 -9.77
N ILE A 174 -0.41 10.30 -8.72
CA ILE A 174 -1.54 11.24 -8.86
C ILE A 174 -1.08 12.70 -8.77
N LEU A 175 -0.26 13.04 -7.76
CA LEU A 175 0.25 14.39 -7.56
C LEU A 175 1.36 14.72 -8.59
N PRO A 176 1.19 15.77 -9.43
CA PRO A 176 2.12 16.09 -10.50
C PRO A 176 3.32 16.95 -10.03
N VAL A 177 3.50 17.12 -8.72
CA VAL A 177 4.52 17.99 -8.12
C VAL A 177 5.30 17.27 -7.02
N PRO A 178 6.48 17.77 -6.64
CA PRO A 178 7.22 17.21 -5.52
C PRO A 178 6.38 17.13 -4.24
N VAL A 179 6.49 15.99 -3.56
CA VAL A 179 5.88 15.74 -2.25
C VAL A 179 6.98 15.59 -1.22
N ILE A 180 6.90 16.37 -0.14
CA ILE A 180 7.88 16.40 0.96
C ILE A 180 7.17 15.87 2.21
N ALA A 181 7.83 14.98 2.95
CA ALA A 181 7.32 14.40 4.19
C ALA A 181 8.40 14.42 5.27
#